data_AF-A0A662GZF7-F1
#
_entry.id   AF-A0A662GZF7-F1
#
_cell.length_a   1.000
_cell.length_b   1.000
_cell.length_c   1.000
_cell.angle_alpha   90.00
_cell.angle_beta   90.00
_cell.angle_gamma   90.00
#
_symmetry.space_group_name_H-M   'P 1'
#
loop_
_entity.id
_entity.type
_entity.pdbx_description
1 polymer ?
#
loop_
_entity_poly.entity_id
_entity_poly.type
_entity_poly.pdbx_seq_one_letter_code
_entity_poly.pdbx_strand_id
1 'polypeptide(L)'
;MAFLNFKSSNDTSSFMFKYSSISFRGYEVKREDESISLKFLNDYVIERARFTFNAIDCQMTFPKDAEGMGLIEDRDSLGEYGDVMLYTRDFKALLRIYKSTPSIIVAYAEIAEYLKLKDPPAVMKLLCPRTIESYLVFQSGPTAPELSKAFGYYSQVFAKLEPRSEPPEGLTYPPPSLELKDEYSQGAWVNPVLAKSLNVIGSNTPVHLILGKMGGRFFALIPLSSENYKCYIRGGEGYIVLKPRSFMKINRGGFVPFGIVGVGEDPYKLIRLLYECARSLTGLPVGFRWEKNFPEIFKKLGWCSWNAFLREINEERVLDTVKKM
;
A
#
# COMPACT_ATOMS: atom_id res chain seq x y z
N MET A 1 10.87 -31.18 8.11
CA MET A 1 9.67 -31.92 7.66
C MET A 1 9.11 -32.69 8.84
N ALA A 2 8.02 -32.20 9.42
CA ALA A 2 7.21 -32.97 10.37
C ALA A 2 5.76 -32.82 9.90
N PHE A 3 5.22 -33.87 9.29
CA PHE A 3 3.83 -33.95 8.86
C PHE A 3 2.97 -34.27 10.07
N LEU A 4 2.12 -33.34 10.49
CA LEU A 4 1.03 -33.61 11.44
C LEU A 4 -0.15 -34.18 10.65
N ASN A 5 -0.38 -35.49 10.80
CA ASN A 5 -1.57 -36.19 10.30
C ASN A 5 -2.81 -35.76 11.10
N PHE A 6 -3.77 -35.10 10.47
CA PHE A 6 -5.12 -34.94 11.02
C PHE A 6 -6.06 -36.00 10.41
N LYS A 7 -6.50 -36.95 11.25
CA LYS A 7 -7.59 -37.88 10.92
C LYS A 7 -8.91 -37.10 10.88
N SER A 8 -9.72 -37.37 9.85
CA SER A 8 -11.10 -36.88 9.79
C SER A 8 -11.98 -37.64 10.78
N SER A 9 -12.63 -36.92 11.69
CA SER A 9 -13.84 -37.40 12.36
C SER A 9 -14.92 -36.35 12.19
N ASN A 10 -16.00 -36.74 11.53
CA ASN A 10 -17.26 -36.01 11.51
C ASN A 10 -17.80 -35.96 12.94
N ASP A 11 -17.55 -34.85 13.63
CA ASP A 11 -18.24 -34.54 14.87
C ASP A 11 -18.58 -33.06 14.86
N THR A 12 -19.87 -32.75 14.71
CA THR A 12 -20.45 -31.41 14.81
C THR A 12 -20.44 -30.93 16.26
N SER A 13 -19.27 -31.00 16.89
CA SER A 13 -18.96 -30.29 18.13
C SER A 13 -18.45 -28.91 17.76
N SER A 14 -18.91 -27.88 18.47
CA SER A 14 -18.44 -26.51 18.27
C SER A 14 -16.91 -26.51 18.27
N PHE A 15 -16.29 -26.15 17.15
CA PHE A 15 -14.88 -25.84 17.11
C PHE A 15 -14.66 -24.62 18.01
N MET A 16 -14.42 -24.88 19.29
CA MET A 16 -14.04 -23.86 20.26
C MET A 16 -12.69 -23.34 19.78
N PHE A 17 -12.65 -22.07 19.38
CA PHE A 17 -11.43 -21.44 18.91
C PHE A 17 -10.30 -21.65 19.93
N LYS A 18 -9.16 -22.16 19.45
CA LYS A 18 -8.02 -22.47 20.32
C LYS A 18 -7.44 -21.24 21.04
N TYR A 19 -7.56 -20.05 20.44
CA TYR A 19 -7.08 -18.78 21.02
C TYR A 19 -8.01 -17.61 20.64
N SER A 20 -8.34 -16.76 21.62
CA SER A 20 -9.02 -15.47 21.42
C SER A 20 -8.05 -14.28 21.40
N SER A 21 -6.83 -14.48 21.87
CA SER A 21 -5.73 -13.51 21.80
C SER A 21 -4.39 -14.24 21.67
N ILE A 22 -3.43 -13.59 21.03
CA ILE A 22 -2.04 -14.01 20.95
C ILE A 22 -1.17 -12.83 21.36
N SER A 23 -0.23 -13.09 22.28
CA SER A 23 0.80 -12.13 22.65
C SER A 23 2.12 -12.55 22.04
N PHE A 24 2.81 -11.60 21.42
CA PHE A 24 4.13 -11.81 20.84
C PHE A 24 4.98 -10.56 21.07
N ARG A 25 6.00 -10.65 21.93
CA ARG A 25 7.04 -9.62 22.11
C ARG A 25 6.52 -8.19 22.32
N GLY A 26 5.56 -8.05 23.23
CA GLY A 26 4.93 -6.76 23.56
C GLY A 26 3.78 -6.37 22.64
N TYR A 27 3.55 -7.13 21.56
CA TYR A 27 2.33 -7.04 20.77
C TYR A 27 1.25 -7.95 21.35
N GLU A 28 0.02 -7.46 21.29
CA GLU A 28 -1.19 -8.24 21.55
C GLU A 28 -2.06 -8.19 20.30
N VAL A 29 -2.36 -9.36 19.73
CA VAL A 29 -3.35 -9.53 18.68
C VAL A 29 -4.58 -10.16 19.28
N LYS A 30 -5.68 -9.42 19.29
CA LYS A 30 -6.94 -9.89 19.86
C LYS A 30 -7.94 -10.12 18.76
N ARG A 31 -8.55 -11.29 18.76
CA ARG A 31 -9.71 -11.62 17.93
C ARG A 31 -10.98 -11.28 18.67
N GLU A 32 -11.86 -10.59 17.98
CA GLU A 32 -13.27 -10.39 18.33
C GLU A 32 -14.13 -11.08 17.27
N ASP A 33 -15.44 -11.13 17.46
CA ASP A 33 -16.35 -11.84 16.55
C ASP A 33 -16.25 -11.35 15.10
N GLU A 34 -16.01 -10.03 14.92
CA GLU A 34 -16.17 -9.34 13.66
C GLU A 34 -14.92 -8.57 13.20
N SER A 35 -13.86 -8.55 14.02
CA SER A 35 -12.59 -7.87 13.72
C SER A 35 -11.44 -8.39 14.57
N ILE A 36 -10.21 -8.14 14.13
CA ILE A 36 -9.01 -8.25 14.98
C ILE A 36 -8.47 -6.87 15.33
N SER A 37 -7.84 -6.76 16.50
CA SER A 37 -7.07 -5.57 16.89
C SER A 37 -5.62 -5.96 17.15
N LEU A 38 -4.72 -4.99 16.97
CA LEU A 38 -3.29 -5.15 17.25
C LEU A 38 -2.80 -3.97 18.08
N LYS A 39 -2.27 -4.26 19.26
CA LYS A 39 -1.65 -3.29 20.15
C LYS A 39 -0.16 -3.56 20.30
N PHE A 40 0.59 -2.52 20.60
CA PHE A 40 1.97 -2.60 21.09
C PHE A 40 2.08 -1.77 22.36
N LEU A 41 2.51 -2.38 23.47
CA LEU A 41 2.63 -1.71 24.79
C LEU A 41 1.37 -0.89 25.17
N ASN A 42 0.18 -1.43 24.86
CA ASN A 42 -1.15 -0.82 25.05
C ASN A 42 -1.60 0.25 24.04
N ASP A 43 -0.72 0.73 23.16
CA ASP A 43 -1.11 1.61 22.06
C ASP A 43 -1.64 0.82 20.87
N TYR A 44 -2.75 1.25 20.28
CA TYR A 44 -3.23 0.66 19.04
C TYR A 44 -2.26 0.96 17.89
N VAL A 45 -1.86 -0.11 17.19
CA VAL A 45 -1.22 -0.02 15.88
C VAL A 45 -2.25 -0.29 14.78
N ILE A 46 -3.15 -1.24 15.04
CA ILE A 46 -4.34 -1.52 14.24
C ILE A 46 -5.52 -1.57 15.20
N GLU A 47 -6.48 -0.66 15.05
CA GLU A 47 -7.65 -0.64 15.93
C GLU A 47 -8.61 -1.76 15.58
N ARG A 48 -8.94 -1.90 14.29
CA ARG A 48 -9.76 -3.00 13.78
C ARG A 48 -9.31 -3.40 12.38
N ALA A 49 -9.19 -4.70 12.14
CA ALA A 49 -9.03 -5.24 10.81
C ALA A 49 -10.01 -6.38 10.56
N ARG A 50 -10.46 -6.49 9.31
CA ARG A 50 -11.32 -7.56 8.81
C ARG A 50 -10.85 -7.96 7.42
N PHE A 51 -10.83 -9.26 7.17
CA PHE A 51 -10.47 -9.81 5.87
C PHE A 51 -11.70 -10.45 5.24
N THR A 52 -11.89 -10.25 3.94
CA THR A 52 -12.93 -10.91 3.16
C THR A 52 -12.26 -11.63 2.00
N PHE A 53 -12.63 -12.88 1.76
CA PHE A 53 -12.13 -13.71 0.67
C PHE A 53 -13.27 -14.00 -0.31
N ASN A 54 -12.98 -13.92 -1.61
CA ASN A 54 -13.97 -14.06 -2.68
C ASN A 54 -13.56 -15.17 -3.65
N ALA A 55 -13.98 -16.40 -3.37
CA ALA A 55 -13.98 -17.48 -4.34
C ALA A 55 -15.22 -17.38 -5.25
N ILE A 56 -15.24 -18.13 -6.36
CA ILE A 56 -16.40 -18.15 -7.27
C ILE A 56 -17.67 -18.57 -6.52
N ASP A 57 -17.57 -19.66 -5.76
CA ASP A 57 -18.71 -20.33 -5.10
C ASP A 57 -18.77 -20.11 -3.58
N CYS A 58 -17.85 -19.31 -3.03
CA CYS A 58 -17.75 -19.09 -1.59
C CYS A 58 -17.26 -17.67 -1.28
N GLN A 59 -17.82 -17.06 -0.24
CA GLN A 59 -17.29 -15.86 0.37
C GLN A 59 -17.09 -16.11 1.85
N MET A 60 -15.93 -15.74 2.38
CA MET A 60 -15.60 -15.87 3.80
C MET A 60 -15.14 -14.53 4.36
N THR A 61 -15.45 -14.27 5.62
CA THR A 61 -15.06 -13.07 6.35
C THR A 61 -14.36 -13.45 7.64
N PHE A 62 -13.08 -13.13 7.74
CA PHE A 62 -12.30 -13.34 8.95
C PHE A 62 -12.29 -12.06 9.80
N PRO A 63 -12.48 -12.17 11.12
CA PRO A 63 -12.36 -13.40 11.92
C PRO A 63 -13.63 -14.27 12.10
N LYS A 64 -14.80 -13.83 11.63
CA LYS A 64 -16.08 -14.51 11.85
C LYS A 64 -16.08 -15.98 11.42
N ASP A 65 -15.66 -16.24 10.19
CA ASP A 65 -15.72 -17.55 9.54
C ASP A 65 -14.40 -18.35 9.68
N ALA A 66 -13.45 -17.88 10.49
CA ALA A 66 -12.22 -18.63 10.72
C ALA A 66 -12.53 -19.92 11.55
N GLU A 67 -11.68 -20.94 11.43
CA GLU A 67 -11.73 -22.15 12.27
C GLU A 67 -10.77 -22.03 13.46
N GLY A 68 -9.75 -21.18 13.34
CA GLY A 68 -8.76 -20.98 14.38
C GLY A 68 -7.97 -19.69 14.24
N MET A 69 -7.21 -19.39 15.29
CA MET A 69 -6.16 -18.37 15.31
C MET A 69 -4.87 -19.02 15.81
N GLY A 70 -3.72 -18.73 15.21
CA GLY A 70 -2.44 -19.34 15.57
C GLY A 70 -1.26 -18.38 15.40
N LEU A 71 -0.11 -18.77 15.94
CA LEU A 71 1.17 -18.07 15.83
C LEU A 71 2.20 -19.04 15.26
N ILE A 72 2.93 -18.61 14.23
CA ILE A 72 4.17 -19.25 13.79
C ILE A 72 5.31 -18.25 13.97
N GLU A 73 6.40 -18.69 14.59
CA GLU A 73 7.61 -17.89 14.75
C GLU A 73 8.70 -18.41 13.82
N ASP A 74 9.39 -17.49 13.15
CA ASP A 74 10.48 -17.81 12.25
C ASP A 74 11.41 -16.58 12.08
N ARG A 75 12.38 -16.64 11.16
CA ARG A 75 13.33 -15.59 10.86
C ARG A 75 13.62 -15.46 9.37
N ASP A 76 13.83 -14.23 8.91
CA ASP A 76 14.30 -13.94 7.56
C ASP A 76 15.50 -12.96 7.57
N SER A 77 15.78 -12.35 6.43
CA SER A 77 16.87 -11.38 6.27
C SER A 77 16.69 -10.09 7.09
N LEU A 78 15.47 -9.76 7.51
CA LEU A 78 15.15 -8.59 8.33
C LEU A 78 15.16 -8.90 9.83
N GLY A 79 14.98 -10.17 10.19
CA GLY A 79 15.11 -10.65 11.55
C GLY A 79 14.03 -11.66 11.94
N GLU A 80 13.85 -11.82 13.24
CA GLU A 80 12.83 -12.70 13.81
C GLU A 80 11.44 -12.08 13.68
N TYR A 81 10.45 -12.87 13.28
CA TYR A 81 9.06 -12.45 13.14
C TYR A 81 8.08 -13.49 13.69
N GLY A 82 6.87 -13.04 13.99
CA GLY A 82 5.73 -13.87 14.35
C GLY A 82 4.57 -13.65 13.38
N ASP A 83 4.12 -14.71 12.71
CA ASP A 83 2.95 -14.72 11.83
C ASP A 83 1.72 -15.11 12.64
N VAL A 84 0.91 -14.12 12.99
CA VAL A 84 -0.41 -14.35 13.57
C VAL A 84 -1.40 -14.61 12.44
N MET A 85 -2.00 -15.79 12.43
CA MET A 85 -2.90 -16.22 11.36
C MET A 85 -4.30 -16.52 11.87
N LEU A 86 -5.30 -16.04 11.13
CA LEU A 86 -6.66 -16.56 11.15
C LEU A 86 -6.79 -17.53 9.98
N TYR A 87 -7.29 -18.73 10.22
CA TYR A 87 -7.26 -19.77 9.21
C TYR A 87 -8.53 -20.61 9.18
N THR A 88 -8.81 -21.12 7.98
CA THR A 88 -9.58 -22.33 7.72
C THR A 88 -8.66 -23.31 6.98
N ARG A 89 -9.21 -24.42 6.50
CA ARG A 89 -8.48 -25.31 5.57
C ARG A 89 -7.96 -24.58 4.32
N ASP A 90 -8.77 -23.68 3.74
CA ASP A 90 -8.55 -23.20 2.36
C ASP A 90 -8.12 -21.72 2.30
N PHE A 91 -8.29 -20.97 3.39
CA PHE A 91 -7.98 -19.55 3.46
C PHE A 91 -7.20 -19.24 4.73
N LYS A 92 -6.17 -18.40 4.61
CA LYS A 92 -5.43 -17.85 5.75
C LYS A 92 -5.27 -16.35 5.58
N ALA A 93 -5.62 -15.58 6.61
CA ALA A 93 -5.25 -14.18 6.75
C ALA A 93 -4.09 -14.08 7.75
N LEU A 94 -2.98 -13.45 7.36
CA LEU A 94 -1.77 -13.39 8.17
C LEU A 94 -1.40 -11.94 8.48
N LEU A 95 -1.00 -11.72 9.72
CA LEU A 95 -0.29 -10.54 10.19
C LEU A 95 1.11 -10.96 10.65
N ARG A 96 2.11 -10.67 9.83
CA ARG A 96 3.52 -10.85 10.19
C ARG A 96 4.00 -9.67 11.01
N ILE A 97 4.51 -9.93 12.20
CA ILE A 97 4.99 -8.93 13.15
C ILE A 97 6.50 -9.11 13.32
N TYR A 98 7.28 -8.12 12.91
CA TYR A 98 8.74 -8.17 13.10
C TYR A 98 9.13 -7.72 14.51
N LYS A 99 10.09 -8.43 15.12
CA LYS A 99 10.74 -7.99 16.36
C LYS A 99 11.64 -6.80 16.07
N SER A 100 11.11 -5.58 16.13
CA SER A 100 11.90 -4.37 15.90
C SER A 100 11.26 -3.10 16.45
N THR A 101 12.08 -2.06 16.51
CA THR A 101 11.68 -0.65 16.58
C THR A 101 12.31 0.01 15.34
N PRO A 102 11.54 0.58 14.41
CA PRO A 102 10.10 0.78 14.43
C PRO A 102 9.30 -0.53 14.35
N SER A 103 8.07 -0.50 14.87
CA SER A 103 7.12 -1.61 14.80
C SER A 103 6.67 -1.83 13.36
N ILE A 104 6.84 -3.01 12.79
CA ILE A 104 6.39 -3.34 11.42
C ILE A 104 5.42 -4.51 11.45
N ILE A 105 4.27 -4.32 10.80
CA ILE A 105 3.28 -5.36 10.54
C ILE A 105 3.05 -5.47 9.03
N VAL A 106 3.17 -6.68 8.50
CA VAL A 106 2.82 -7.00 7.12
C VAL A 106 1.54 -7.80 7.13
N ALA A 107 0.54 -7.33 6.38
CA ALA A 107 -0.69 -8.09 6.14
C ALA A 107 -0.66 -8.74 4.76
N TYR A 108 -0.94 -10.04 4.72
CA TYR A 108 -1.12 -10.80 3.48
C TYR A 108 -2.07 -11.99 3.72
N ALA A 109 -2.37 -12.71 2.65
CA ALA A 109 -3.16 -13.92 2.69
C ALA A 109 -2.50 -15.05 1.92
N GLU A 110 -2.80 -16.28 2.34
CA GLU A 110 -2.55 -17.50 1.60
C GLU A 110 -3.89 -18.15 1.29
N ILE A 111 -4.13 -18.45 0.02
CA ILE A 111 -5.36 -19.10 -0.45
C ILE A 111 -5.00 -20.40 -1.15
N ALA A 112 -5.73 -21.48 -0.93
CA ALA A 112 -5.46 -22.76 -1.58
C ALA A 112 -5.47 -22.64 -3.12
N GLU A 113 -4.40 -23.10 -3.78
CA GLU A 113 -4.15 -22.87 -5.22
C GLU A 113 -5.20 -23.46 -6.16
N TYR A 114 -5.90 -24.52 -5.74
CA TYR A 114 -6.95 -25.16 -6.52
C TYR A 114 -8.25 -24.34 -6.60
N LEU A 115 -8.41 -23.32 -5.74
CA LEU A 115 -9.59 -22.47 -5.76
C LEU A 115 -9.58 -21.51 -6.94
N LYS A 116 -10.76 -21.31 -7.53
CA LYS A 116 -11.01 -20.24 -8.50
C LYS A 116 -11.57 -19.02 -7.77
N LEU A 117 -10.98 -17.86 -8.04
CA LEU A 117 -11.24 -16.62 -7.30
C LEU A 117 -11.86 -15.55 -8.21
N LYS A 118 -12.69 -14.70 -7.60
CA LYS A 118 -13.16 -13.44 -8.19
C LYS A 118 -12.06 -12.39 -8.06
N ASP A 119 -12.13 -11.32 -8.84
CA ASP A 119 -11.26 -10.15 -8.67
C ASP A 119 -12.06 -9.01 -8.00
N PRO A 120 -11.65 -8.49 -6.82
CA PRO A 120 -10.48 -8.89 -6.02
C PRO A 120 -10.67 -10.23 -5.29
N PRO A 121 -9.63 -11.07 -5.16
CA PRO A 121 -9.72 -12.37 -4.47
C PRO A 121 -9.84 -12.24 -2.95
N ALA A 122 -9.33 -11.14 -2.41
CA ALA A 122 -9.41 -10.83 -1.01
C ALA A 122 -9.50 -9.31 -0.83
N VAL A 123 -10.01 -8.87 0.31
CA VAL A 123 -10.09 -7.46 0.71
C VAL A 123 -9.78 -7.38 2.19
N MET A 124 -8.95 -6.41 2.60
CA MET A 124 -8.76 -6.09 4.01
C MET A 124 -9.33 -4.71 4.29
N LYS A 125 -10.27 -4.62 5.23
CA LYS A 125 -10.73 -3.35 5.79
C LYS A 125 -9.95 -3.07 7.07
N LEU A 126 -9.41 -1.86 7.19
CA LEU A 126 -8.52 -1.44 8.27
C LEU A 126 -9.04 -0.13 8.87
N LEU A 127 -9.27 -0.13 10.18
CA LEU A 127 -9.45 1.07 10.99
C LEU A 127 -8.10 1.43 11.62
N CYS A 128 -7.58 2.60 11.24
CA CYS A 128 -6.36 3.16 11.80
C CYS A 128 -6.55 3.62 13.25
N PRO A 129 -5.48 3.71 14.04
CA PRO A 129 -5.54 4.26 15.40
C PRO A 129 -6.11 5.67 15.45
N ARG A 130 -7.05 5.92 16.39
CA ARG A 130 -7.60 7.28 16.65
C ARG A 130 -6.57 8.30 17.15
N THR A 131 -5.41 7.85 17.57
CA THR A 131 -4.30 8.69 18.06
C THR A 131 -3.58 9.44 16.93
N ILE A 132 -3.90 9.17 15.67
CA ILE A 132 -3.36 9.93 14.53
C ILE A 132 -4.00 11.32 14.46
N GLU A 133 -3.18 12.35 14.57
CA GLU A 133 -3.56 13.77 14.58
C GLU A 133 -3.86 14.30 13.18
N SER A 134 -3.05 13.88 12.21
CA SER A 134 -3.12 14.33 10.82
C SER A 134 -2.43 13.34 9.90
N TYR A 135 -2.74 13.43 8.61
CA TYR A 135 -2.30 12.54 7.56
C TYR A 135 -1.64 13.32 6.42
N LEU A 136 -0.56 12.75 5.88
CA LEU A 136 -0.04 13.04 4.56
C LEU A 136 -0.33 11.82 3.67
N VAL A 137 -1.14 12.01 2.64
CA VAL A 137 -1.65 10.97 1.77
C VAL A 137 -1.11 11.19 0.36
N PHE A 138 -0.36 10.25 -0.19
CA PHE A 138 0.06 10.29 -1.59
C PHE A 138 -0.93 9.50 -2.43
N GLN A 139 -1.80 10.21 -3.13
CA GLN A 139 -2.84 9.58 -3.93
C GLN A 139 -2.76 9.95 -5.40
N SER A 140 -3.03 8.97 -6.26
CA SER A 140 -3.29 9.23 -7.67
C SER A 140 -4.46 10.19 -7.80
N GLY A 141 -4.46 11.01 -8.83
CA GLY A 141 -5.57 11.94 -9.03
C GLY A 141 -5.35 12.77 -10.28
N PRO A 142 -6.36 13.54 -10.69
CA PRO A 142 -6.16 14.51 -11.74
C PRO A 142 -5.10 15.53 -11.31
N THR A 143 -4.40 16.07 -12.30
CA THR A 143 -3.56 17.25 -12.10
C THR A 143 -4.46 18.46 -11.88
N ALA A 144 -4.04 19.41 -11.03
CA ALA A 144 -4.73 20.69 -10.92
C ALA A 144 -4.83 21.34 -12.32
N PRO A 145 -6.00 21.85 -12.75
CA PRO A 145 -6.15 22.46 -14.08
C PRO A 145 -5.12 23.55 -14.39
N GLU A 146 -4.70 24.30 -13.36
CA GLU A 146 -3.73 25.38 -13.41
C GLU A 146 -2.33 24.89 -13.80
N LEU A 147 -1.96 23.65 -13.45
CA LEU A 147 -0.72 23.02 -13.92
C LEU A 147 -0.76 22.79 -15.43
N SER A 148 -1.91 22.36 -15.97
CA SER A 148 -2.09 22.22 -17.43
C SER A 148 -1.97 23.58 -18.13
N LYS A 149 -2.59 24.63 -17.57
CA LYS A 149 -2.44 26.01 -18.06
C LYS A 149 -0.99 26.50 -17.98
N ALA A 150 -0.27 26.17 -16.92
CA ALA A 150 1.15 26.52 -16.78
C ALA A 150 1.99 25.94 -17.92
N PHE A 151 1.79 24.66 -18.26
CA PHE A 151 2.46 24.03 -19.41
C PHE A 151 1.99 24.60 -20.76
N GLY A 152 0.71 24.95 -20.88
CA GLY A 152 0.16 25.59 -22.07
C GLY A 152 0.66 27.02 -22.30
N TYR A 153 1.06 27.72 -21.23
CA TYR A 153 1.56 29.10 -21.30
C TYR A 153 3.09 29.17 -21.21
N TYR A 154 3.68 28.91 -20.05
CA TYR A 154 5.10 29.19 -19.79
C TYR A 154 6.04 28.40 -20.69
N SER A 155 5.72 27.13 -20.96
CA SER A 155 6.53 26.33 -21.86
C SER A 155 6.51 26.86 -23.30
N GLN A 156 5.36 27.35 -23.78
CA GLN A 156 5.26 27.95 -25.11
C GLN A 156 6.02 29.28 -25.17
N VAL A 157 5.84 30.16 -24.18
CA VAL A 157 6.57 31.44 -24.07
C VAL A 157 8.08 31.20 -24.08
N PHE A 158 8.57 30.23 -23.29
CA PHE A 158 9.99 29.89 -23.26
C PHE A 158 10.50 29.38 -24.61
N ALA A 159 9.70 28.54 -25.28
CA ALA A 159 9.99 28.04 -26.62
C ALA A 159 9.79 29.10 -27.73
N LYS A 160 9.40 30.34 -27.38
CA LYS A 160 9.06 31.42 -28.32
C LYS A 160 7.92 31.06 -29.28
N LEU A 161 6.99 30.26 -28.80
CA LEU A 161 5.76 29.87 -29.49
C LEU A 161 4.57 30.66 -28.93
N GLU A 162 3.48 30.74 -29.70
CA GLU A 162 2.24 31.32 -29.21
C GLU A 162 1.65 30.45 -28.07
N PRO A 163 1.31 31.05 -26.91
CA PRO A 163 0.69 30.34 -25.82
C PRO A 163 -0.65 29.69 -26.20
N ARG A 164 -0.90 28.49 -25.66
CA ARG A 164 -2.17 27.76 -25.90
C ARG A 164 -3.22 27.99 -24.81
N SER A 165 -2.87 28.70 -23.76
CA SER A 165 -3.72 29.00 -22.60
C SER A 165 -3.29 30.33 -21.99
N GLU A 166 -4.14 30.96 -21.17
CA GLU A 166 -3.72 32.09 -20.33
C GLU A 166 -2.70 31.66 -19.25
N PRO A 167 -1.88 32.61 -18.72
CA PRO A 167 -1.06 32.33 -17.55
C PRO A 167 -1.95 31.98 -16.34
N PRO A 168 -1.58 30.98 -15.53
CA PRO A 168 -2.34 30.66 -14.33
C PRO A 168 -2.16 31.75 -13.26
N GLU A 169 -3.25 32.16 -12.61
CA GLU A 169 -3.23 33.18 -11.53
C GLU A 169 -2.77 32.61 -10.16
N GLY A 170 -2.63 31.28 -10.05
CA GLY A 170 -2.23 30.57 -8.85
C GLY A 170 -2.34 29.06 -9.02
N LEU A 171 -1.95 28.30 -8.00
CA LEU A 171 -2.12 26.85 -7.98
C LEU A 171 -3.11 26.47 -6.87
N THR A 172 -4.26 25.92 -7.25
CA THR A 172 -5.16 25.30 -6.29
C THR A 172 -4.59 23.97 -5.84
N TYR A 173 -4.30 23.85 -4.54
CA TYR A 173 -3.70 22.65 -3.98
C TYR A 173 -4.33 22.24 -2.64
N PRO A 174 -4.71 20.97 -2.44
CA PRO A 174 -4.75 19.89 -3.45
C PRO A 174 -5.75 20.20 -4.59
N PRO A 175 -5.70 19.45 -5.71
CA PRO A 175 -6.67 19.62 -6.80
C PRO A 175 -8.12 19.55 -6.29
N PRO A 176 -9.07 20.33 -6.87
CA PRO A 176 -10.44 20.43 -6.37
C PRO A 176 -11.21 19.10 -6.35
N SER A 177 -10.94 18.21 -7.31
CA SER A 177 -11.44 16.84 -7.30
C SER A 177 -10.27 15.88 -7.15
N LEU A 178 -10.28 15.12 -6.06
CA LEU A 178 -9.33 14.04 -5.83
C LEU A 178 -9.91 12.70 -6.25
N GLU A 179 -11.23 12.62 -6.48
CA GLU A 179 -11.87 11.37 -6.86
C GLU A 179 -11.72 11.09 -8.36
N LEU A 180 -11.30 9.86 -8.66
CA LEU A 180 -11.25 9.33 -10.02
C LEU A 180 -12.62 8.76 -10.42
N LYS A 181 -12.95 8.87 -11.72
CA LYS A 181 -14.20 8.35 -12.28
C LYS A 181 -14.36 6.85 -12.02
N ASP A 182 -13.27 6.13 -12.25
CA ASP A 182 -13.18 4.69 -12.05
C ASP A 182 -11.71 4.30 -11.81
N GLU A 183 -11.50 3.04 -11.44
CA GLU A 183 -10.16 2.53 -11.16
C GLU A 183 -9.23 2.45 -12.38
N TYR A 184 -9.76 2.57 -13.60
CA TYR A 184 -8.97 2.52 -14.84
C TYR A 184 -8.58 3.93 -15.32
N SER A 185 -9.24 4.96 -14.81
CA SER A 185 -8.96 6.37 -15.10
C SER A 185 -7.72 6.93 -14.38
N GLN A 186 -6.82 6.06 -13.89
CA GLN A 186 -5.61 6.46 -13.19
C GLN A 186 -4.61 7.14 -14.13
N GLY A 187 -4.23 8.38 -13.82
CA GLY A 187 -3.10 9.05 -14.45
C GLY A 187 -1.77 8.69 -13.79
N ALA A 188 -0.66 9.14 -14.41
CA ALA A 188 0.69 9.00 -13.85
C ALA A 188 0.97 9.99 -12.70
N TRP A 189 0.03 10.88 -12.37
CA TRP A 189 0.19 11.92 -11.37
C TRP A 189 -0.18 11.41 -9.98
N VAL A 190 0.66 11.76 -9.01
CA VAL A 190 0.43 11.50 -7.58
C VAL A 190 0.51 12.83 -6.84
N ASN A 191 -0.51 13.11 -6.04
CA ASN A 191 -0.67 14.36 -5.30
C ASN A 191 -0.49 14.09 -3.79
N PRO A 192 0.47 14.74 -3.10
CA PRO A 192 0.58 14.70 -1.63
C PRO A 192 -0.48 15.55 -0.91
N VAL A 193 -1.50 14.95 -0.34
CA VAL A 193 -2.60 15.66 0.33
C VAL A 193 -2.41 15.65 1.84
N LEU A 194 -2.34 16.84 2.45
CA LEU A 194 -2.41 17.00 3.90
C LEU A 194 -3.87 17.02 4.34
N ALA A 195 -4.24 16.19 5.31
CA ALA A 195 -5.61 16.07 5.78
C ALA A 195 -5.68 15.78 7.29
N LYS A 196 -6.80 16.14 7.92
CA LYS A 196 -7.12 15.75 9.30
C LYS A 196 -7.91 14.44 9.39
N SER A 197 -8.39 13.95 8.26
CA SER A 197 -9.21 12.74 8.17
C SER A 197 -8.92 11.99 6.88
N LEU A 198 -9.04 10.66 6.93
CA LEU A 198 -8.90 9.77 5.79
C LEU A 198 -10.11 9.84 4.83
N ASN A 199 -11.17 10.55 5.18
CA ASN A 199 -12.30 10.83 4.26
C ASN A 199 -11.88 11.65 3.03
N VAL A 200 -10.66 12.20 3.02
CA VAL A 200 -10.06 12.82 1.83
C VAL A 200 -9.75 11.80 0.72
N ILE A 201 -9.67 10.53 1.08
CA ILE A 201 -9.42 9.43 0.16
C ILE A 201 -10.75 8.99 -0.41
N GLY A 202 -10.91 9.15 -1.71
CA GLY A 202 -12.09 8.65 -2.39
C GLY A 202 -12.09 7.14 -2.60
N SER A 203 -13.25 6.59 -2.95
CA SER A 203 -13.46 5.15 -3.07
C SER A 203 -12.77 4.54 -4.28
N ASN A 204 -12.63 5.31 -5.36
CA ASN A 204 -11.99 4.87 -6.60
C ASN A 204 -10.53 5.29 -6.68
N THR A 205 -10.07 6.16 -5.79
CA THR A 205 -8.78 6.83 -5.88
C THR A 205 -7.65 6.05 -5.20
N PRO A 206 -6.64 5.59 -5.95
CA PRO A 206 -5.50 4.90 -5.37
C PRO A 206 -4.62 5.76 -4.50
N VAL A 207 -4.34 5.24 -3.31
CA VAL A 207 -3.31 5.76 -2.42
C VAL A 207 -2.09 4.86 -2.46
N HIS A 208 -0.92 5.47 -2.52
CA HIS A 208 0.39 4.80 -2.60
C HIS A 208 1.15 4.86 -1.27
N LEU A 209 0.85 5.86 -0.44
CA LEU A 209 1.40 6.02 0.90
C LEU A 209 0.45 6.83 1.77
N ILE A 210 0.27 6.38 3.01
CA ILE A 210 -0.31 7.19 4.09
C ILE A 210 0.74 7.33 5.17
N LEU A 211 1.03 8.56 5.58
CA LEU A 211 1.87 8.88 6.73
C LEU A 211 1.01 9.66 7.74
N GLY A 212 0.85 9.14 8.94
CA GLY A 212 0.08 9.75 10.02
C GLY A 212 1.01 10.28 11.12
N LYS A 213 0.73 11.46 11.67
CA LYS A 213 1.43 11.98 12.85
C LYS A 213 0.74 11.50 14.13
N MET A 214 1.50 10.97 15.09
CA MET A 214 1.00 10.39 16.34
C MET A 214 1.89 10.77 17.54
N GLY A 215 1.70 11.93 18.16
CA GLY A 215 2.30 12.25 19.47
C GLY A 215 3.80 11.95 19.58
N GLY A 216 4.62 12.52 18.69
CA GLY A 216 6.07 12.29 18.63
C GLY A 216 6.51 11.06 17.82
N ARG A 217 5.55 10.24 17.36
CA ARG A 217 5.75 9.10 16.45
C ARG A 217 5.00 9.33 15.13
N PHE A 218 5.22 8.42 14.19
CA PHE A 218 4.62 8.38 12.88
C PHE A 218 4.05 7.00 12.60
N PHE A 219 2.84 6.96 12.04
CA PHE A 219 2.24 5.79 11.41
C PHE A 219 2.51 5.84 9.92
N ALA A 220 2.84 4.72 9.31
CA ALA A 220 2.93 4.61 7.85
C ALA A 220 2.17 3.38 7.35
N LEU A 221 1.52 3.53 6.20
CA LEU A 221 0.87 2.43 5.47
C LEU A 221 1.22 2.52 3.99
N ILE A 222 1.78 1.44 3.43
CA ILE A 222 1.99 1.26 1.99
C ILE A 222 1.24 0.03 1.48
N PRO A 223 0.68 0.05 0.25
CA PRO A 223 0.16 -1.15 -0.38
C PRO A 223 1.32 -2.04 -0.83
N LEU A 224 1.09 -3.36 -0.84
CA LEU A 224 2.04 -4.31 -1.38
C LEU A 224 1.62 -4.82 -2.75
N SER A 225 2.60 -5.01 -3.62
CA SER A 225 2.40 -5.69 -4.90
C SER A 225 3.32 -6.90 -4.96
N SER A 226 2.82 -7.99 -5.50
CA SER A 226 3.59 -9.19 -5.84
C SER A 226 3.39 -9.50 -7.32
N GLU A 227 4.02 -10.56 -7.81
CA GLU A 227 3.96 -10.95 -9.23
C GLU A 227 2.53 -11.02 -9.80
N ASN A 228 1.60 -11.59 -9.03
CA ASN A 228 0.22 -11.83 -9.50
C ASN A 228 -0.78 -10.73 -9.10
N TYR A 229 -0.39 -9.81 -8.21
CA TYR A 229 -1.33 -8.88 -7.60
C TYR A 229 -0.73 -7.51 -7.38
N LYS A 230 -1.51 -6.49 -7.73
CA LYS A 230 -1.28 -5.12 -7.29
C LYS A 230 -2.29 -4.75 -6.22
N CYS A 231 -1.84 -4.52 -4.99
CA CYS A 231 -2.71 -3.95 -3.97
C CYS A 231 -2.81 -2.44 -4.09
N TYR A 232 -3.90 -1.95 -3.57
CA TYR A 232 -4.43 -0.63 -3.72
C TYR A 232 -5.02 -0.22 -2.38
N ILE A 233 -4.56 0.89 -1.83
CA ILE A 233 -5.26 1.55 -0.73
C ILE A 233 -6.41 2.38 -1.34
N ARG A 234 -7.59 2.32 -0.74
CA ARG A 234 -8.78 3.11 -1.06
C ARG A 234 -9.47 3.60 0.21
N GLY A 235 -10.26 4.65 0.06
CA GLY A 235 -11.15 5.13 1.11
C GLY A 235 -12.40 4.26 1.20
N GLY A 236 -12.91 4.12 2.42
CA GLY A 236 -14.24 3.60 2.72
C GLY A 236 -14.87 4.42 3.83
N GLU A 237 -16.15 4.17 4.13
CA GLU A 237 -16.88 4.89 5.19
C GLU A 237 -16.28 4.61 6.57
N GLY A 238 -15.34 5.46 7.01
CA GLY A 238 -14.66 5.34 8.29
C GLY A 238 -13.56 4.27 8.35
N TYR A 239 -13.13 3.71 7.22
CA TYR A 239 -12.05 2.72 7.15
C TYR A 239 -11.21 2.88 5.88
N ILE A 240 -10.00 2.32 5.91
CA ILE A 240 -9.18 2.10 4.75
C ILE A 240 -9.51 0.72 4.16
N VAL A 241 -9.48 0.62 2.84
CA VAL A 241 -9.61 -0.65 2.11
C VAL A 241 -8.32 -0.97 1.38
N LEU A 242 -7.71 -2.10 1.70
CA LEU A 242 -6.65 -2.72 0.92
C LEU A 242 -7.29 -3.73 -0.05
N LYS A 243 -7.16 -3.45 -1.35
CA LYS A 243 -7.83 -4.17 -2.44
C LYS A 243 -6.82 -4.74 -3.45
N PRO A 244 -6.25 -5.93 -3.20
CA PRO A 244 -5.44 -6.68 -4.16
C PRO A 244 -6.21 -6.94 -5.45
N ARG A 245 -5.62 -6.63 -6.61
CA ARG A 245 -6.20 -6.88 -7.93
C ARG A 245 -5.25 -7.71 -8.78
N SER A 246 -5.80 -8.77 -9.37
CA SER A 246 -5.12 -9.59 -10.39
C SER A 246 -5.35 -9.05 -11.79
N PHE A 247 -6.49 -8.39 -12.03
CA PHE A 247 -6.98 -8.03 -13.37
C PHE A 247 -7.19 -9.23 -14.32
N MET A 248 -7.17 -10.45 -13.78
CA MET A 248 -7.40 -11.68 -14.52
C MET A 248 -8.90 -12.03 -14.47
N LYS A 249 -9.44 -12.57 -15.58
CA LYS A 249 -10.85 -13.00 -15.65
C LYS A 249 -11.17 -14.11 -14.66
N ILE A 250 -10.22 -15.03 -14.46
CA ILE A 250 -10.26 -16.06 -13.42
C ILE A 250 -8.89 -16.09 -12.80
N ASN A 251 -8.87 -15.98 -11.48
CA ASN A 251 -7.65 -15.97 -10.68
C ASN A 251 -7.57 -17.27 -9.87
N ARG A 252 -6.36 -17.71 -9.53
CA ARG A 252 -6.11 -18.90 -8.71
C ARG A 252 -5.60 -18.51 -7.33
N GLY A 253 -5.67 -19.44 -6.38
CA GLY A 253 -5.08 -19.25 -5.06
C GLY A 253 -3.57 -19.02 -5.09
N GLY A 254 -3.00 -18.85 -3.91
CA GLY A 254 -1.60 -18.53 -3.68
C GLY A 254 -1.46 -17.35 -2.72
N PHE A 255 -0.32 -16.66 -2.83
CA PHE A 255 0.01 -15.50 -2.03
C PHE A 255 -0.71 -14.24 -2.51
N VAL A 256 -1.49 -13.60 -1.63
CA VAL A 256 -2.22 -12.35 -1.90
C VAL A 256 -1.70 -11.24 -0.98
N PRO A 257 -0.97 -10.23 -1.49
CA PRO A 257 -0.41 -9.15 -0.69
C PRO A 257 -1.47 -8.10 -0.33
N PHE A 258 -1.55 -7.65 0.92
CA PHE A 258 -2.33 -6.46 1.28
C PHE A 258 -1.43 -5.23 1.41
N GLY A 259 -0.73 -5.07 2.52
CA GLY A 259 0.02 -3.86 2.82
C GLY A 259 0.94 -4.02 4.02
N ILE A 260 1.79 -3.01 4.22
CA ILE A 260 2.67 -2.92 5.37
C ILE A 260 2.29 -1.70 6.19
N VAL A 261 2.01 -1.91 7.46
CA VAL A 261 1.84 -0.88 8.47
C VAL A 261 3.11 -0.80 9.28
N GLY A 262 3.52 0.41 9.66
CA GLY A 262 4.51 0.55 10.72
C GLY A 262 4.35 1.80 11.56
N VAL A 263 4.96 1.78 12.74
CA VAL A 263 4.98 2.88 13.69
C VAL A 263 6.40 3.13 14.20
N GLY A 264 6.86 4.38 14.14
CA GLY A 264 8.23 4.75 14.52
C GLY A 264 8.39 6.23 14.85
N GLU A 265 9.53 6.60 15.43
CA GLU A 265 9.83 8.00 15.81
C GLU A 265 10.37 8.83 14.63
N ASP A 266 11.01 8.18 13.67
CA ASP A 266 11.61 8.82 12.49
C ASP A 266 10.88 8.36 11.22
N PRO A 267 10.18 9.26 10.50
CA PRO A 267 9.39 8.88 9.34
C PRO A 267 10.26 8.42 8.17
N TYR A 268 11.51 8.91 8.03
CA TYR A 268 12.39 8.49 6.95
C TYR A 268 12.92 7.07 7.17
N LYS A 269 13.33 6.76 8.41
CA LYS A 269 13.74 5.38 8.77
C LYS A 269 12.57 4.41 8.67
N LEU A 270 11.38 4.84 9.11
CA LEU A 270 10.16 4.05 9.01
C LEU A 270 9.84 3.69 7.56
N ILE A 271 9.76 4.68 6.67
CA ILE A 271 9.46 4.44 5.25
C ILE A 271 10.52 3.54 4.59
N ARG A 272 11.80 3.76 4.89
CA ARG A 272 12.87 2.90 4.41
C ARG A 272 12.66 1.45 4.81
N LEU A 273 12.38 1.19 6.08
CA LEU A 273 12.18 -0.17 6.59
C LEU A 273 10.94 -0.82 5.97
N LEU A 274 9.85 -0.08 5.76
CA LEU A 274 8.65 -0.58 5.07
C LEU A 274 8.99 -1.13 3.68
N TYR A 275 9.80 -0.41 2.91
CA TYR A 275 10.23 -0.87 1.58
C TYR A 275 11.23 -2.03 1.63
N GLU A 276 12.15 -2.05 2.60
CA GLU A 276 13.04 -3.20 2.85
C GLU A 276 12.22 -4.46 3.18
N CYS A 277 11.16 -4.33 3.99
CA CYS A 277 10.18 -5.39 4.25
C CYS A 277 9.42 -5.83 3.01
N ALA A 278 8.95 -4.89 2.19
CA ALA A 278 8.27 -5.20 0.93
C ALA A 278 9.18 -6.03 0.02
N ARG A 279 10.47 -5.68 -0.09
CA ARG A 279 11.44 -6.43 -0.90
C ARG A 279 11.69 -7.84 -0.36
N SER A 280 11.94 -7.99 0.95
CA SER A 280 12.18 -9.31 1.58
C SER A 280 11.01 -10.26 1.34
N LEU A 281 9.78 -9.76 1.54
CA LEU A 281 8.56 -10.57 1.43
C LEU A 281 8.23 -10.97 0.00
N THR A 282 8.34 -10.02 -0.94
CA THR A 282 7.88 -10.24 -2.32
C THR A 282 8.94 -10.93 -3.18
N GLY A 283 10.20 -10.95 -2.73
CA GLY A 283 11.32 -11.45 -3.52
C GLY A 283 11.60 -10.65 -4.79
N LEU A 284 10.95 -9.51 -4.98
CA LEU A 284 11.10 -8.70 -6.19
C LEU A 284 12.53 -8.17 -6.29
N PRO A 285 13.21 -8.32 -7.44
CA PRO A 285 14.59 -7.88 -7.64
C PRO A 285 14.68 -6.36 -7.85
N VAL A 286 14.21 -5.59 -6.87
CA VAL A 286 14.22 -4.12 -6.90
C VAL A 286 15.43 -3.58 -6.13
N GLY A 287 16.26 -2.80 -6.83
CA GLY A 287 17.38 -2.08 -6.22
C GLY A 287 16.92 -0.71 -5.70
N PHE A 288 17.16 -0.46 -4.42
CA PHE A 288 16.84 0.83 -3.81
C PHE A 288 17.75 1.94 -4.32
N ARG A 289 17.26 3.19 -4.26
CA ARG A 289 18.04 4.36 -4.68
C ARG A 289 19.37 4.46 -3.96
N TRP A 290 19.41 4.13 -2.66
CA TRP A 290 20.62 4.21 -1.83
C TRP A 290 21.59 3.05 -2.04
N GLU A 291 21.20 2.00 -2.77
CA GLU A 291 22.09 0.89 -3.14
C GLU A 291 22.76 1.14 -4.51
N LYS A 292 22.29 2.15 -5.25
CA LYS A 292 22.80 2.51 -6.56
C LYS A 292 23.90 3.55 -6.41
N ASN A 293 25.02 3.34 -7.11
CA ASN A 293 26.03 4.38 -7.26
C ASN A 293 25.40 5.63 -7.87
N PHE A 294 25.62 6.78 -7.24
CA PHE A 294 25.12 8.05 -7.77
C PHE A 294 25.85 8.38 -9.07
N PRO A 295 25.18 8.44 -10.23
CA PRO A 295 25.82 8.71 -11.50
C PRO A 295 26.49 10.09 -11.52
N GLU A 296 27.76 10.15 -11.96
CA GLU A 296 28.53 11.40 -12.02
C GLU A 296 27.83 12.48 -12.87
N ILE A 297 27.10 12.08 -13.91
CA ILE A 297 26.34 12.99 -14.77
C ILE A 297 25.31 13.81 -14.00
N PHE A 298 24.72 13.27 -12.92
CA PHE A 298 23.75 14.00 -12.09
C PHE A 298 24.39 14.96 -11.08
N LYS A 299 25.74 15.01 -10.98
CA LYS A 299 26.44 16.09 -10.27
C LYS A 299 26.62 17.34 -11.13
N LYS A 300 26.34 17.24 -12.43
CA LYS A 300 26.45 18.34 -13.39
C LYS A 300 25.09 19.02 -13.58
N LEU A 301 25.11 20.27 -14.03
CA LEU A 301 23.89 20.93 -14.52
C LEU A 301 23.47 20.25 -15.83
N GLY A 302 22.22 19.79 -15.86
CA GLY A 302 21.61 19.20 -17.04
C GLY A 302 20.79 20.24 -17.81
N TRP A 303 20.69 20.04 -19.11
CA TRP A 303 19.73 20.75 -19.95
C TRP A 303 18.66 19.79 -20.47
N CYS A 304 17.41 20.24 -20.45
CA CYS A 304 16.24 19.43 -20.83
C CYS A 304 15.74 19.88 -22.21
N SER A 305 16.01 19.07 -23.24
CA SER A 305 15.55 19.32 -24.61
C SER A 305 14.03 19.42 -24.72
N TRP A 306 13.29 18.66 -23.89
CA TRP A 306 11.84 18.75 -23.82
C TRP A 306 11.36 20.14 -23.39
N ASN A 307 12.00 20.74 -22.37
CA ASN A 307 11.63 22.09 -21.92
C ASN A 307 12.03 23.17 -22.92
N ALA A 308 13.06 22.92 -23.74
CA ALA A 308 13.55 23.88 -24.72
C ALA A 308 12.76 23.86 -26.04
N PHE A 309 12.34 22.69 -26.51
CA PHE A 309 11.75 22.53 -27.85
C PHE A 309 10.34 21.94 -27.85
N LEU A 310 9.86 21.42 -26.72
CA LEU A 310 8.57 20.75 -26.62
C LEU A 310 8.39 19.69 -27.72
N ARG A 311 7.39 19.89 -28.60
CA ARG A 311 7.08 18.96 -29.69
C ARG A 311 7.89 19.22 -30.97
N GLU A 312 8.65 20.31 -31.03
CA GLU A 312 9.45 20.67 -32.20
C GLU A 312 10.93 20.30 -32.04
N ILE A 313 11.21 19.25 -31.28
CA ILE A 313 12.55 18.70 -31.15
C ILE A 313 12.99 18.04 -32.46
N ASN A 314 14.19 18.38 -32.92
CA ASN A 314 14.85 17.72 -34.06
C ASN A 314 16.37 17.66 -33.83
N GLU A 315 17.05 16.86 -34.65
CA GLU A 315 18.51 16.66 -34.56
C GLU A 315 19.28 17.98 -34.63
N GLU A 316 18.97 18.82 -35.62
CA GLU A 316 19.65 20.09 -35.86
C GLU A 316 19.61 21.02 -34.65
N ARG A 317 18.42 21.21 -34.04
CA ARG A 317 18.21 22.08 -32.87
C ARG A 317 18.96 21.57 -31.64
N VAL A 318 19.00 20.25 -31.44
CA VAL A 318 19.76 19.63 -30.35
C VAL A 318 21.26 19.85 -30.55
N LEU A 319 21.78 19.59 -31.76
CA LEU A 319 23.20 19.79 -32.08
C LEU A 319 23.62 21.25 -31.98
N ASP A 320 22.81 22.18 -32.48
CA ASP A 320 23.06 23.62 -32.38
C ASP A 320 23.11 24.09 -30.92
N THR A 321 22.22 23.57 -30.07
CA THR A 321 22.22 23.92 -28.64
C THR A 321 23.42 23.35 -27.90
N VAL A 322 23.76 22.08 -28.14
CA VAL A 322 24.94 21.45 -27.53
C VAL A 322 26.22 22.16 -27.94
N LYS A 323 26.33 22.68 -29.16
CA LYS A 323 27.47 23.50 -29.62
C LYS A 323 27.59 24.86 -28.90
N LYS A 324 26.49 25.36 -28.34
CA LYS A 324 26.39 26.69 -27.69
C LYS A 324 26.48 26.62 -26.15
N MET A 325 26.53 25.43 -25.57
CA MET A 325 26.68 25.17 -24.14
C MET A 325 28.14 25.00 -23.74
#